data_AF-A0A963WUD6-F1
#
_entry.id   AF-A0A963WUD6-F1
#
_cell.length_a   1.000
_cell.length_b   1.000
_cell.length_c   1.000
_cell.angle_alpha   90.00
_cell.angle_beta   90.00
_cell.angle_gamma   90.00
#
_symmetry.space_group_name_H-M   'P 1'
#
loop_
_entity.id
_entity.type
_entity.pdbx_description
1 polymer ?
#
loop_
_entity_poly.entity_id
_entity_poly.type
_entity_poly.pdbx_seq_one_letter_code
_entity_poly.pdbx_strand_id
1 'polypeptide(L)'
;RGAPLGKEGALVADLLKLLLKIRAREIDVAARLLTRSDEMEALAAGLRDLPVLEGWRYEVFGKDALELVEGQLAFAVKNGKLTMTHINDMAGELANTAAVESEVEAETEAEDPAEAEPVVAESE
;
A
#
# COMPACT_ATOMS: atom_id res chain seq x y z
N ARG A 1 -29.88 -8.13 2.32
CA ARG A 1 -29.21 -8.96 3.33
C ARG A 1 -28.12 -9.71 2.55
N GLY A 2 -26.87 -9.26 2.66
CA GLY A 2 -25.75 -9.75 1.85
C GLY A 2 -25.50 -11.24 2.05
N ALA A 3 -24.84 -11.88 1.09
CA ALA A 3 -24.44 -13.28 1.17
C ALA A 3 -23.67 -13.53 2.49
N PRO A 4 -23.78 -14.72 3.11
CA PRO A 4 -22.99 -15.05 4.28
C PRO A 4 -21.51 -15.12 3.89
N LEU A 5 -20.85 -13.98 3.99
CA LEU A 5 -19.41 -13.88 3.92
C LEU A 5 -18.88 -14.66 5.12
N GLY A 6 -18.03 -15.65 4.88
CA GLY A 6 -17.24 -16.24 5.96
C GLY A 6 -16.45 -15.16 6.71
N LYS A 7 -15.76 -15.53 7.79
CA LYS A 7 -14.98 -14.59 8.60
C LYS A 7 -14.03 -13.71 7.78
N GLU A 8 -13.51 -14.22 6.68
CA GLU A 8 -12.61 -13.52 5.76
C GLU A 8 -13.31 -12.40 4.96
N GLY A 9 -14.52 -12.64 4.44
CA GLY A 9 -15.21 -11.63 3.65
C GLY A 9 -15.64 -10.41 4.48
N ALA A 10 -15.89 -10.61 5.79
CA ALA A 10 -16.11 -9.49 6.71
C ALA A 10 -14.86 -8.59 6.85
N LEU A 11 -13.67 -9.18 6.90
CA LEU A 11 -12.40 -8.44 6.94
C LEU A 11 -12.16 -7.66 5.64
N VAL A 12 -12.45 -8.27 4.49
CA VAL A 12 -12.37 -7.60 3.19
C VAL A 12 -13.36 -6.43 3.12
N ALA A 13 -14.58 -6.61 3.61
CA ALA A 13 -15.56 -5.52 3.70
C ALA A 13 -15.07 -4.37 4.60
N ASP A 14 -14.31 -4.65 5.67
CA ASP A 14 -13.71 -3.62 6.51
C ASP A 14 -12.59 -2.85 5.81
N LEU A 15 -11.79 -3.52 4.96
CA LEU A 15 -10.82 -2.85 4.09
C LEU A 15 -11.51 -1.93 3.07
N LEU A 16 -12.61 -2.38 2.47
CA LEU A 16 -13.43 -1.56 1.57
C LEU A 16 -14.03 -0.33 2.29
N LYS A 17 -14.47 -0.48 3.54
CA LYS A 17 -14.95 0.66 4.36
C LYS A 17 -13.83 1.66 4.64
N LEU A 18 -12.60 1.20 4.82
CA LEU A 18 -11.45 2.08 4.97
C LEU A 18 -11.17 2.85 3.68
N LEU A 19 -11.12 2.16 2.53
CA LEU A 19 -10.96 2.78 1.21
C LEU A 19 -12.03 3.85 0.96
N LEU A 20 -13.28 3.54 1.28
CA LEU A 20 -14.41 4.43 1.10
C LEU A 20 -14.23 5.73 1.89
N LYS A 21 -13.76 5.65 3.15
CA LYS A 21 -13.49 6.83 3.99
C LYS A 21 -12.40 7.71 3.41
N ILE A 22 -11.38 7.12 2.77
CA ILE A 22 -10.28 7.85 2.15
C ILE A 22 -10.79 8.58 0.91
N ARG A 23 -11.37 7.85 -0.05
CA ARG A 23 -11.89 8.43 -1.31
C ARG A 23 -12.94 9.50 -1.06
N ALA A 24 -13.89 9.26 -0.15
CA ALA A 24 -14.90 10.23 0.25
C ALA A 24 -14.30 11.56 0.74
N ARG A 25 -13.19 11.48 1.49
CA ARG A 25 -12.48 12.67 1.99
C ARG A 25 -11.70 13.38 0.89
N GLU A 26 -11.07 12.64 -0.02
CA GLU A 26 -10.28 13.21 -1.12
C GLU A 26 -11.13 14.02 -2.09
N ILE A 27 -12.35 13.56 -2.39
CA ILE A 27 -13.25 14.23 -3.33
C ILE A 27 -14.30 15.13 -2.65
N ASP A 28 -14.23 15.28 -1.32
CA ASP A 28 -15.19 16.04 -0.50
C ASP A 28 -16.67 15.64 -0.71
N VAL A 29 -16.93 14.32 -0.74
CA VAL A 29 -18.29 13.76 -0.91
C VAL A 29 -18.66 12.88 0.28
N ALA A 30 -19.91 12.96 0.74
CA ALA A 30 -20.40 12.08 1.79
C ALA A 30 -20.34 10.60 1.35
N ALA A 31 -19.66 9.74 2.11
CA ALA A 31 -19.46 8.31 1.80
C ALA A 31 -20.75 7.56 1.39
N ARG A 32 -21.89 7.91 2.00
CA ARG A 32 -23.22 7.33 1.69
C ARG A 32 -23.72 7.60 0.27
N LEU A 33 -23.15 8.58 -0.45
CA LEU A 33 -23.49 8.88 -1.85
C LEU A 33 -22.74 7.96 -2.83
N LEU A 34 -21.59 7.45 -2.40
CA LEU A 34 -20.76 6.53 -3.17
C LEU A 34 -21.33 5.12 -3.08
N THR A 35 -21.51 4.59 -1.87
CA THR A 35 -21.98 3.21 -1.67
C THR A 35 -22.48 2.97 -0.24
N ARG A 36 -22.98 1.76 0.02
CA ARG A 36 -23.51 1.30 1.30
C ARG A 36 -22.82 -0.01 1.74
N SER A 37 -22.96 -0.35 3.02
CA SER A 37 -22.30 -1.54 3.59
C SER A 37 -22.70 -2.85 2.93
N ASP A 38 -23.94 -2.97 2.48
CA ASP A 38 -24.44 -4.15 1.77
C ASP A 38 -23.79 -4.33 0.40
N GLU A 39 -23.52 -3.25 -0.33
CA GLU A 39 -22.74 -3.30 -1.57
C GLU A 39 -21.27 -3.67 -1.31
N MET A 40 -20.66 -3.18 -0.22
CA MET A 40 -19.29 -3.57 0.17
C MET A 40 -19.19 -5.05 0.54
N GLU A 41 -20.17 -5.56 1.26
CA GLU A 41 -20.28 -7.00 1.56
C GLU A 41 -20.49 -7.80 0.27
N ALA A 42 -21.36 -7.34 -0.63
CA ALA A 42 -21.59 -7.98 -1.93
C ALA A 42 -20.30 -8.01 -2.77
N LEU A 43 -19.56 -6.91 -2.81
CA LEU A 43 -18.30 -6.82 -3.54
C LEU A 43 -17.24 -7.76 -2.95
N ALA A 44 -17.12 -7.81 -1.63
CA ALA A 44 -16.27 -8.77 -0.91
C ALA A 44 -16.69 -10.24 -1.16
N ALA A 45 -17.97 -10.49 -1.49
CA ALA A 45 -18.47 -11.81 -1.89
C ALA A 45 -18.12 -12.18 -3.33
N GLY A 46 -17.50 -11.26 -4.08
CA GLY A 46 -17.20 -11.42 -5.50
C GLY A 46 -18.35 -11.04 -6.44
N LEU A 47 -19.42 -10.41 -5.94
CA LEU A 47 -20.48 -9.90 -6.82
C LEU A 47 -19.98 -8.68 -7.58
N ARG A 48 -20.18 -8.69 -8.91
CA ARG A 48 -19.72 -7.63 -9.82
C ARG A 48 -20.87 -6.91 -10.56
N ASP A 49 -22.10 -7.34 -10.34
CA ASP A 49 -23.31 -6.67 -10.82
C ASP A 49 -23.83 -5.75 -9.70
N LEU A 50 -23.19 -4.59 -9.55
CA LEU A 50 -23.46 -3.64 -8.45
C LEU A 50 -23.45 -2.19 -8.95
N PRO A 51 -24.39 -1.33 -8.49
CA PRO A 51 -24.44 0.09 -8.87
C PRO A 51 -23.18 0.89 -8.54
N VAL A 52 -22.40 0.47 -7.55
CA VAL A 52 -21.10 1.08 -7.22
C VAL A 52 -20.05 0.90 -8.32
N LEU A 53 -20.24 -0.10 -9.20
CA LEU A 53 -19.34 -0.41 -10.31
C LEU A 53 -19.80 0.22 -11.63
N GLU A 54 -20.71 1.20 -11.56
CA GLU A 54 -21.24 1.89 -12.73
C GLU A 54 -21.07 3.41 -12.64
N GLY A 55 -20.93 4.04 -13.81
CA GLY A 55 -20.90 5.49 -13.97
C GLY A 55 -19.85 6.18 -13.09
N TRP A 56 -20.21 7.34 -12.54
CA TRP A 56 -19.28 8.15 -11.76
C TRP A 56 -18.79 7.46 -10.46
N ARG A 57 -19.58 6.56 -9.88
CA ARG A 57 -19.18 5.82 -8.66
C ARG A 57 -18.04 4.86 -8.95
N TYR A 58 -18.06 4.25 -10.14
CA TYR A 58 -16.96 3.42 -10.61
C TYR A 58 -15.67 4.22 -10.70
N GLU A 59 -15.73 5.41 -11.31
CA GLU A 59 -14.57 6.25 -11.55
C GLU A 59 -13.89 6.74 -10.27
N VAL A 60 -14.67 7.04 -9.23
CA VAL A 60 -14.14 7.64 -7.99
C VAL A 60 -13.89 6.64 -6.86
N PHE A 61 -14.46 5.44 -6.91
CA PHE A 61 -14.34 4.44 -5.86
C PHE A 61 -14.36 3.00 -6.39
N GLY A 62 -15.31 2.67 -7.29
CA GLY A 62 -15.53 1.29 -7.72
C GLY A 62 -14.30 0.65 -8.35
N LYS A 63 -13.52 1.40 -9.13
CA LYS A 63 -12.27 0.89 -9.73
C LYS A 63 -11.26 0.44 -8.66
N ASP A 64 -10.93 1.30 -7.71
CA ASP A 64 -9.98 0.97 -6.64
C ASP A 64 -10.52 -0.15 -5.73
N ALA A 65 -11.84 -0.18 -5.53
CA ALA A 65 -12.50 -1.20 -4.74
C ALA A 65 -12.33 -2.58 -5.40
N LEU A 66 -12.42 -2.67 -6.74
CA LEU A 66 -12.14 -3.89 -7.49
C LEU A 66 -10.68 -4.30 -7.37
N GLU A 67 -9.76 -3.36 -7.60
CA GLU A 67 -8.32 -3.61 -7.50
C GLU A 67 -7.94 -4.08 -6.08
N LEU A 68 -8.58 -3.56 -5.04
CA LEU A 68 -8.36 -3.98 -3.66
C LEU A 68 -8.84 -5.42 -3.42
N VAL A 69 -10.05 -5.79 -3.87
CA VAL A 69 -10.56 -7.17 -3.68
C VAL A 69 -9.85 -8.19 -4.57
N GLU A 70 -9.20 -7.74 -5.65
CA GLU A 70 -8.37 -8.56 -6.54
C GLU A 70 -6.91 -8.64 -6.10
N GLY A 71 -6.53 -7.97 -5.00
CA GLY A 71 -5.16 -7.97 -4.50
C GLY A 71 -4.18 -7.27 -5.45
N GLN A 72 -4.64 -6.24 -6.15
CA GLN A 72 -3.82 -5.34 -6.97
C GLN A 72 -3.47 -4.05 -6.23
N LEU A 73 -4.32 -3.64 -5.28
CA LEU A 73 -4.13 -2.46 -4.43
C LEU A 73 -3.85 -2.86 -2.98
N ALA A 74 -2.96 -2.13 -2.31
CA ALA A 74 -2.64 -2.30 -0.90
C ALA A 74 -2.62 -0.96 -0.14
N PHE A 75 -2.80 -1.05 1.17
CA PHE A 75 -2.58 0.08 2.08
C PHE A 75 -1.16 0.03 2.65
N ALA A 76 -0.54 1.19 2.75
CA ALA A 76 0.74 1.38 3.42
C ALA A 76 0.63 2.56 4.40
N VAL A 77 1.49 2.58 5.41
CA VAL A 77 1.63 3.72 6.32
C VAL A 77 3.04 4.28 6.14
N LYS A 78 3.14 5.49 5.57
CA LYS A 78 4.41 6.22 5.42
C LYS A 78 4.36 7.46 6.32
N ASN A 79 5.32 7.61 7.23
CA ASN A 79 5.43 8.75 8.16
C ASN A 79 4.14 9.00 8.99
N GLY A 80 3.52 7.93 9.49
CA GLY A 80 2.27 8.00 10.25
C GLY A 80 1.04 8.37 9.41
N LYS A 81 1.16 8.49 8.09
CA LYS A 81 0.06 8.76 7.16
C LYS A 81 -0.26 7.52 6.35
N LEU A 82 -1.55 7.22 6.25
CA LEU A 82 -2.06 6.14 5.41
C LEU A 82 -1.99 6.55 3.94
N THR A 83 -1.46 5.66 3.10
CA THR A 83 -1.38 5.82 1.64
C THR A 83 -1.81 4.52 0.95
N MET A 84 -2.24 4.61 -0.31
CA MET A 84 -2.46 3.45 -1.16
C MET A 84 -1.27 3.24 -2.09
N THR A 85 -1.01 1.99 -2.47
CA THR A 85 0.03 1.61 -3.44
C THR A 85 -0.44 0.40 -4.24
N HIS A 86 -0.01 0.28 -5.49
CA HIS A 86 -0.22 -0.96 -6.22
C HIS A 86 0.80 -2.01 -5.78
N ILE A 87 0.37 -3.26 -5.71
CA ILE A 87 1.22 -4.37 -5.25
C ILE A 87 2.39 -4.60 -6.23
N ASN A 88 2.17 -4.35 -7.52
CA ASN A 88 3.23 -4.46 -8.54
C ASN A 88 4.33 -3.41 -8.37
N ASP A 89 4.01 -2.23 -7.83
CA ASP A 89 4.98 -1.14 -7.64
C ASP A 89 5.91 -1.41 -6.44
N MET A 90 5.41 -2.13 -5.42
CA MET A 90 6.20 -2.50 -4.24
C MET A 90 7.35 -3.44 -4.57
N ALA A 91 7.15 -4.39 -5.49
CA ALA A 91 8.21 -5.29 -5.93
C ALA A 91 9.38 -4.51 -6.57
N GLY A 92 9.08 -3.40 -7.25
CA GLY A 92 10.08 -2.50 -7.81
C GLY A 92 10.83 -1.71 -6.74
N GLU A 93 10.15 -1.14 -5.75
CA GLU A 93 10.79 -0.36 -4.67
C GLU A 93 11.70 -1.23 -3.78
N LEU A 94 11.27 -2.45 -3.40
CA LEU A 94 12.07 -3.39 -2.60
C LEU A 94 13.30 -3.90 -3.36
N ALA A 95 13.17 -4.15 -4.67
CA ALA A 95 14.30 -4.52 -5.51
C ALA A 95 15.30 -3.36 -5.65
N ASN A 96 14.81 -2.12 -5.70
CA ASN A 96 15.66 -0.94 -5.84
C ASN A 96 16.41 -0.60 -4.54
N THR A 97 15.77 -0.73 -3.37
CA THR A 97 16.46 -0.55 -2.08
C THR A 97 17.60 -1.55 -1.88
N ALA A 98 17.40 -2.83 -2.23
CA ALA A 98 18.45 -3.84 -2.17
C ALA A 98 19.62 -3.56 -3.14
N ALA A 99 19.35 -2.93 -4.29
CA ALA A 99 20.39 -2.53 -5.23
C ALA A 99 21.23 -1.34 -4.67
N VAL A 100 20.58 -0.36 -4.04
CA VAL A 100 21.27 0.81 -3.45
C VAL A 100 22.15 0.41 -2.26
N GLU A 101 21.74 -0.58 -1.45
CA GLU A 101 22.57 -1.12 -0.36
C GLU A 101 23.86 -1.78 -0.88
N SER A 102 23.80 -2.46 -2.04
CA SER A 102 24.98 -3.10 -2.65
C SER A 102 25.97 -2.11 -3.26
N GLU A 103 25.53 -0.92 -3.66
CA GLU A 103 26.39 0.14 -4.18
C GLU A 103 27.13 0.88 -3.04
N VAL A 104 26.48 1.03 -1.88
CA VAL A 104 27.10 1.65 -0.69
C VAL A 104 28.18 0.77 -0.06
N GLU A 105 28.00 -0.55 -0.02
CA GLU A 105 29.04 -1.48 0.48
C GLU A 105 30.30 -1.47 -0.41
N ALA A 106 30.13 -1.38 -1.74
CA ALA A 106 31.23 -1.34 -2.70
C ALA A 106 32.08 -0.06 -2.62
N GLU A 107 31.51 1.07 -2.20
CA GLU A 107 32.25 2.32 -2.00
C GLU A 107 33.04 2.33 -0.67
N THR A 108 32.59 1.61 0.37
CA THR A 108 33.25 1.59 1.69
C THR A 108 34.48 0.67 1.76
N GLU A 109 34.58 -0.34 0.89
CA GLU A 109 35.72 -1.27 0.88
C GLU A 109 36.94 -0.74 0.09
N ALA A 110 36.82 0.44 -0.52
CA ALA A 110 37.89 1.08 -1.29
C ALA A 110 38.76 2.08 -0.49
N GLU A 111 38.42 2.39 0.77
CA GLU A 111 39.26 3.22 1.65
C GLU A 111 40.15 2.32 2.54
N ASP A 112 41.30 1.91 2.01
CA ASP A 112 42.34 1.14 2.72
C ASP A 112 43.14 2.05 3.70
N PRO A 113 43.08 1.85 5.03
CA PRO A 113 43.77 2.70 6.00
C PRO A 113 45.22 2.28 6.31
N ALA A 114 45.87 1.45 5.48
CA ALA A 114 47.13 0.78 5.83
C ALA A 114 48.44 1.62 5.84
N GLU A 115 48.43 2.97 5.80
CA GLU A 115 49.67 3.79 5.83
C GLU A 115 49.86 4.68 7.07
N ALA A 116 49.20 4.41 8.20
CA ALA A 116 49.53 5.11 9.46
C ALA A 116 50.61 4.35 10.25
N GLU A 117 51.88 4.54 9.86
CA GLU A 117 53.05 4.09 10.64
C GLU A 117 53.02 4.71 12.06
N PRO A 118 53.24 3.93 13.14
CA PRO A 118 53.27 4.49 14.48
C PRO A 118 54.58 5.26 14.71
N VAL A 119 54.47 6.56 14.96
CA VAL A 119 55.58 7.40 15.45
C VAL A 119 56.04 6.86 16.80
N VAL A 120 57.19 6.19 16.81
CA VAL A 120 57.84 5.68 18.03
C VAL A 120 58.30 6.89 18.86
N ALA A 121 57.67 7.07 20.02
CA ALA A 121 58.11 8.02 21.03
C ALA A 121 59.23 7.39 21.86
N GLU A 122 60.49 7.67 21.51
CA GLU A 122 61.61 7.43 22.41
C GLU A 122 61.68 8.57 23.43
N SER A 123 61.70 8.21 24.72
CA SER A 123 61.93 9.07 25.85
C SER A 123 63.33 8.78 26.42
N GLU A 124 63.99 9.86 26.86
CA GLU A 124 65.30 9.98 27.55
C GLU A 124 66.55 10.23 26.69
#